data_AF-A0A3D5VTZ1-F1
#
_entry.id   AF-A0A3D5VTZ1-F1
#
_cell.length_a   1.000
_cell.length_b   1.000
_cell.length_c   1.000
_cell.angle_alpha   90.00
_cell.angle_beta   90.00
_cell.angle_gamma   90.00
#
_symmetry.space_group_name_H-M   'P 1'
#
loop_
_entity.id
_entity.type
_entity.pdbx_description
1 polymer ?
#
loop_
_entity_poly.entity_id
_entity_poly.type
_entity_poly.pdbx_seq_one_letter_code
_entity_poly.pdbx_strand_id
1 'polypeptide(L)'
;MAYLSFTRNFEDVMINRALSQVPQGFFIDVGAYQPMADSNTFCLYQRGWRGMVVEPQTRFHRLWETQRPEDILVRGAVGNSTGEVTFYEIAEREQNATTSEAIAAMHAREGKPVQKHTVQQYTLTDLLLQHRPNGEIHLLSVDVEGAELAVLQGLDRTRFRPWLIVLESTLPNRPQTNFDEWEPELLRTGYDFVYFDAVNRFYVAQEHAELKQYFQHPPCVWDNFVDYRLVQAQQTAAKAQAELAQLKATLRKLSE
;
A
#
# COMPACT_ATOMS: atom_id res chain seq x y z
N MET A 1 -14.45 10.82 -16.47
CA MET A 1 -13.52 11.67 -15.72
C MET A 1 -12.22 10.89 -15.60
N ALA A 2 -11.05 11.51 -15.76
CA ALA A 2 -9.78 10.80 -15.60
C ALA A 2 -9.62 10.31 -14.16
N TYR A 3 -9.09 9.10 -13.99
CA TYR A 3 -8.80 8.49 -12.69
C TYR A 3 -7.61 9.21 -12.05
N LEU A 4 -7.63 9.45 -10.73
CA LEU A 4 -6.45 9.99 -10.02
C LEU A 4 -5.65 8.84 -9.44
N SER A 5 -4.35 8.80 -9.76
CA SER A 5 -3.42 7.85 -9.14
C SER A 5 -2.75 8.47 -7.92
N PHE A 6 -2.72 7.71 -6.82
CA PHE A 6 -2.20 8.14 -5.53
C PHE A 6 -0.87 7.47 -5.14
N THR A 7 -0.37 6.58 -6.00
CA THR A 7 0.86 5.81 -5.75
C THR A 7 2.05 6.40 -6.48
N ARG A 8 3.26 5.97 -6.09
CA ARG A 8 4.51 6.49 -6.68
C ARG A 8 4.86 5.81 -7.98
N ASN A 9 4.59 4.50 -8.07
CA ASN A 9 4.95 3.64 -9.20
C ASN A 9 3.71 3.12 -9.95
N PHE A 10 2.55 3.77 -9.75
CA PHE A 10 1.29 3.52 -10.45
C PHE A 10 0.70 2.11 -10.20
N GLU A 11 0.98 1.53 -9.04
CA GLU A 11 0.44 0.26 -8.57
C GLU A 11 -1.10 0.28 -8.57
N ASP A 12 -1.67 1.37 -8.07
CA ASP A 12 -3.11 1.57 -8.00
C ASP A 12 -3.76 1.65 -9.39
N VAL A 13 -3.04 2.11 -10.43
CA VAL A 13 -3.51 2.08 -11.82
C VAL A 13 -3.64 0.64 -12.30
N MET A 14 -2.62 -0.20 -12.05
CA MET A 14 -2.64 -1.63 -12.41
C MET A 14 -3.77 -2.38 -11.68
N ILE A 15 -3.92 -2.13 -10.38
CA ILE A 15 -4.98 -2.68 -9.53
C ILE A 15 -6.36 -2.26 -10.07
N ASN A 16 -6.55 -0.97 -10.32
CA ASN A 16 -7.81 -0.41 -10.81
C ASN A 16 -8.19 -0.98 -12.17
N ARG A 17 -7.22 -1.17 -13.07
CA ARG A 17 -7.43 -1.82 -14.37
C ARG A 17 -7.92 -3.26 -14.21
N ALA A 18 -7.20 -4.06 -13.42
CA ALA A 18 -7.52 -5.48 -13.21
C ALA A 18 -8.89 -5.67 -12.53
N LEU A 19 -9.24 -4.80 -11.58
CA LEU A 19 -10.47 -4.89 -10.79
C LEU A 19 -11.57 -3.91 -11.28
N SER A 20 -11.48 -3.45 -12.52
CA SER A 20 -12.41 -2.46 -13.10
C SER A 20 -13.85 -2.99 -13.19
N GLN A 21 -14.01 -4.30 -13.42
CA GLN A 21 -15.32 -4.96 -13.56
C GLN A 21 -16.01 -5.25 -12.23
N VAL A 22 -15.31 -5.07 -11.10
CA VAL A 22 -15.86 -5.25 -9.76
C VAL A 22 -16.36 -3.90 -9.25
N PRO A 23 -17.69 -3.69 -9.11
CA PRO A 23 -18.22 -2.38 -8.73
C PRO A 23 -17.85 -2.00 -7.30
N GLN A 24 -18.06 -2.93 -6.36
CA GLN A 24 -17.71 -2.80 -4.94
C GLN A 24 -17.09 -4.11 -4.49
N GLY A 25 -15.86 -4.04 -3.98
CA GLY A 25 -15.11 -5.18 -3.51
C GLY A 25 -14.54 -4.96 -2.12
N PHE A 26 -13.76 -5.93 -1.68
CA PHE A 26 -13.08 -5.93 -0.39
C PHE A 26 -11.58 -6.08 -0.60
N PHE A 27 -10.81 -5.16 -0.02
CA PHE A 27 -9.34 -5.19 -0.03
C PHE A 27 -8.80 -5.36 1.38
N ILE A 28 -7.56 -5.84 1.45
CA ILE A 28 -6.73 -5.85 2.66
C ILE A 28 -5.46 -5.08 2.32
N ASP A 29 -5.07 -4.15 3.17
CA ASP A 29 -3.85 -3.34 3.02
C ASP A 29 -2.99 -3.50 4.29
N VAL A 30 -1.88 -4.22 4.19
CA VAL A 30 -0.98 -4.53 5.31
C VAL A 30 0.25 -3.65 5.19
N GLY A 31 0.49 -2.82 6.22
CA GLY A 31 1.48 -1.74 6.14
C GLY A 31 0.93 -0.53 5.38
N ALA A 32 -0.30 -0.16 5.72
CA ALA A 32 -1.08 0.80 4.92
C ALA A 32 -0.56 2.25 4.99
N TYR A 33 0.30 2.57 5.96
CA TYR A 33 0.91 3.89 6.15
C TYR A 33 -0.13 5.01 6.28
N GLN A 34 -0.30 5.82 5.23
CA GLN A 34 -1.21 6.94 5.19
C GLN A 34 -2.50 6.59 4.42
N PRO A 35 -3.65 7.15 4.83
CA PRO A 35 -4.94 6.80 4.23
C PRO A 35 -5.08 7.16 2.74
N MET A 36 -4.41 8.23 2.29
CA MET A 36 -4.57 8.77 0.93
C MET A 36 -3.28 8.75 0.11
N ALA A 37 -2.21 9.37 0.61
CA ALA A 37 -0.96 9.47 -0.13
C ALA A 37 -0.21 8.13 -0.12
N ASP A 38 0.39 7.79 -1.26
CA ASP A 38 1.12 6.54 -1.46
C ASP A 38 0.28 5.29 -1.15
N SER A 39 -1.04 5.36 -1.38
CA SER A 39 -1.98 4.28 -1.06
C SER A 39 -2.40 3.50 -2.31
N ASN A 40 -2.18 2.19 -2.28
CA ASN A 40 -2.65 1.24 -3.30
C ASN A 40 -4.19 1.12 -3.33
N THR A 41 -4.86 1.47 -2.23
CA THR A 41 -6.28 1.16 -2.00
C THR A 41 -7.20 2.38 -1.99
N PHE A 42 -6.65 3.60 -1.90
CA PHE A 42 -7.47 4.81 -1.80
C PHE A 42 -8.36 5.04 -3.03
N CYS A 43 -7.86 4.68 -4.22
CA CYS A 43 -8.65 4.80 -5.44
C CYS A 43 -9.88 3.86 -5.46
N LEU A 44 -9.75 2.67 -4.89
CA LEU A 44 -10.84 1.70 -4.74
C LEU A 44 -11.84 2.22 -3.70
N TYR A 45 -11.33 2.76 -2.59
CA TYR A 45 -12.14 3.38 -1.57
C TYR A 45 -13.02 4.52 -2.12
N GLN A 46 -12.47 5.38 -2.99
CA GLN A 46 -13.21 6.42 -3.70
C GLN A 46 -14.30 5.86 -4.64
N ARG A 47 -14.13 4.63 -5.14
CA ARG A 47 -15.12 3.90 -5.94
C ARG A 47 -16.18 3.19 -5.10
N GLY A 48 -16.17 3.33 -3.77
CA GLY A 48 -17.13 2.72 -2.87
C GLY A 48 -16.71 1.35 -2.32
N TRP A 49 -15.46 0.93 -2.55
CA TRP A 49 -14.92 -0.28 -1.91
C TRP A 49 -14.63 -0.02 -0.44
N ARG A 50 -14.72 -1.08 0.38
CA ARG A 50 -14.39 -1.01 1.80
C ARG A 50 -13.50 -2.18 2.15
N GLY A 51 -12.51 -1.95 2.98
CA GLY A 51 -11.51 -2.95 3.29
C GLY A 51 -11.05 -2.94 4.73
N MET A 52 -10.04 -3.75 4.97
CA MET A 52 -9.31 -3.82 6.22
C MET A 52 -7.91 -3.28 6.01
N VAL A 53 -7.49 -2.34 6.85
CA VAL A 53 -6.18 -1.71 6.77
C VAL A 53 -5.44 -1.96 8.07
N VAL A 54 -4.17 -2.34 7.99
CA VAL A 54 -3.35 -2.68 9.14
C VAL A 54 -2.20 -1.70 9.25
N GLU A 55 -2.21 -0.93 10.34
CA GLU A 55 -1.27 0.18 10.56
C GLU A 55 -0.78 0.20 12.02
N PRO A 56 0.48 -0.19 12.29
CA PRO A 56 1.03 -0.23 13.64
C PRO A 56 1.33 1.17 14.23
N GLN A 57 1.72 2.14 13.41
CA GLN A 57 2.19 3.45 13.86
C GLN A 57 1.02 4.33 14.33
N THR A 58 0.97 4.54 15.64
CA THR A 58 -0.10 5.30 16.32
C THR A 58 -0.33 6.71 15.76
N ARG A 59 0.70 7.34 15.19
CA ARG A 59 0.61 8.68 14.58
C ARG A 59 -0.38 8.74 13.41
N PHE A 60 -0.62 7.62 12.70
CA PHE A 60 -1.53 7.59 11.54
C PHE A 60 -2.97 7.22 11.91
N HIS A 61 -3.23 6.69 13.11
CA HIS A 61 -4.56 6.16 13.48
C HIS A 61 -5.66 7.21 13.38
N ARG A 62 -5.42 8.43 13.89
CA ARG A 62 -6.39 9.52 13.78
C ARG A 62 -6.64 9.96 12.34
N LEU A 63 -5.63 9.88 11.48
CA LEU A 63 -5.78 10.21 10.05
C LEU A 63 -6.66 9.17 9.37
N TRP A 64 -6.45 7.88 9.65
CA TRP A 64 -7.29 6.80 9.15
C TRP A 64 -8.75 6.95 9.58
N GLU A 65 -9.00 7.19 10.87
CA GLU A 65 -10.36 7.36 11.39
C GLU A 65 -11.10 8.56 10.80
N THR A 66 -10.37 9.62 10.41
CA THR A 66 -10.99 10.84 9.90
C THR A 66 -11.13 10.86 8.38
N GLN A 67 -10.17 10.27 7.65
CA GLN A 67 -10.15 10.31 6.18
C GLN A 67 -10.75 9.06 5.55
N ARG A 68 -10.71 7.92 6.23
CA ARG A 68 -11.24 6.63 5.76
C ARG A 68 -12.09 5.92 6.83
N PRO A 69 -13.13 6.60 7.37
CA PRO A 69 -13.91 6.10 8.52
C PRO A 69 -14.67 4.80 8.28
N GLU A 70 -14.86 4.40 7.02
CA GLU A 70 -15.63 3.20 6.66
C GLU A 70 -14.74 1.98 6.44
N ASP A 71 -13.41 2.15 6.44
CA ASP A 71 -12.47 1.03 6.47
C ASP A 71 -12.26 0.54 7.90
N ILE A 72 -11.98 -0.75 8.02
CA ILE A 72 -11.65 -1.37 9.31
C ILE A 72 -10.18 -1.11 9.60
N LEU A 73 -9.89 -0.23 10.55
CA LEU A 73 -8.53 0.02 11.03
C LEU A 73 -8.11 -1.02 12.08
N VAL A 74 -7.11 -1.83 11.74
CA VAL A 74 -6.41 -2.73 12.67
C VAL A 74 -5.15 -2.03 13.17
N ARG A 75 -5.12 -1.76 14.47
CA ARG A 75 -4.01 -1.07 15.14
C ARG A 75 -2.95 -2.08 15.61
N GLY A 76 -2.11 -2.54 14.71
CA GLY A 76 -1.09 -3.53 15.00
C GLY A 76 -0.31 -3.95 13.77
N ALA A 77 0.59 -4.91 13.94
CA ALA A 77 1.32 -5.55 12.85
C ALA A 77 0.65 -6.86 12.44
N VAL A 78 1.04 -7.38 11.28
CA VAL A 78 0.66 -8.72 10.82
C VAL A 78 1.90 -9.59 10.68
N GLY A 79 1.79 -10.83 11.13
CA GLY A 79 2.85 -11.83 10.98
C GLY A 79 2.30 -13.25 11.04
N ASN A 80 3.17 -14.20 11.33
CA ASN A 80 2.86 -15.63 11.31
C ASN A 80 2.23 -16.16 12.61
N SER A 81 2.01 -15.29 13.60
CA SER A 81 1.41 -15.62 14.90
C SER A 81 0.76 -14.38 15.53
N THR A 82 -0.22 -14.62 16.40
CA THR A 82 -0.87 -13.58 17.21
C THR A 82 -0.17 -13.44 18.56
N GLY A 83 0.10 -12.21 18.98
CA GLY A 83 0.85 -11.92 20.22
C GLY A 83 1.46 -10.53 20.20
N GLU A 84 2.59 -10.34 20.86
CA GLU A 84 3.37 -9.10 20.81
C GLU A 84 4.61 -9.29 19.93
N VAL A 85 4.98 -8.25 19.19
CA VAL A 85 6.20 -8.24 18.36
C VAL A 85 6.97 -6.95 18.57
N THR A 86 8.29 -7.02 18.42
CA THR A 86 9.12 -5.80 18.37
C THR A 86 8.92 -5.14 17.00
N PHE A 87 8.57 -3.87 17.02
CA PHE A 87 8.39 -3.03 15.85
C PHE A 87 9.48 -1.95 15.82
N TYR A 88 10.02 -1.73 14.63
CA TYR A 88 11.15 -0.86 14.38
C TYR A 88 10.72 0.26 13.42
N GLU A 89 10.80 1.52 13.87
CA GLU A 89 10.57 2.71 13.05
C GLU A 89 11.90 3.39 12.71
N ILE A 90 12.12 3.70 11.44
CA ILE A 90 13.31 4.43 10.98
C ILE A 90 13.02 5.92 10.97
N ALA A 91 13.68 6.68 11.84
CA ALA A 91 13.28 8.06 12.17
C ALA A 91 13.32 9.05 11.00
N GLU A 92 14.16 8.80 9.99
CA GLU A 92 14.34 9.69 8.84
C GLU A 92 13.23 9.58 7.79
N ARG A 93 12.52 8.45 7.74
CA ARG A 93 11.49 8.18 6.74
C ARG A 93 10.38 7.36 7.37
N GLU A 94 9.26 7.99 7.68
CA GLU A 94 8.16 7.38 8.44
C GLU A 94 7.54 6.15 7.78
N GLN A 95 7.65 6.02 6.45
CA GLN A 95 7.24 4.83 5.68
C GLN A 95 8.09 3.60 5.98
N ASN A 96 9.35 3.80 6.35
CA ASN A 96 10.25 2.70 6.65
C ASN A 96 9.98 2.23 8.08
N ALA A 97 9.09 1.25 8.23
CA ALA A 97 8.84 0.60 9.50
C ALA A 97 8.60 -0.89 9.31
N THR A 98 9.12 -1.72 10.20
CA THR A 98 9.20 -3.17 9.99
C THR A 98 9.16 -3.94 11.30
N THR A 99 8.78 -5.21 11.24
CA THR A 99 9.00 -6.20 12.31
C THR A 99 10.27 -7.02 12.12
N SER A 100 10.99 -6.82 11.00
CA SER A 100 12.22 -7.53 10.67
C SER A 100 13.44 -6.92 11.36
N GLU A 101 13.99 -7.64 12.34
CA GLU A 101 15.23 -7.24 13.01
C GLU A 101 16.41 -7.12 12.03
N ALA A 102 16.46 -7.97 10.99
CA ALA A 102 17.51 -7.93 9.97
C ALA A 102 17.49 -6.62 9.17
N ILE A 103 16.30 -6.14 8.80
CA ILE A 103 16.11 -4.86 8.12
C ILE A 103 16.42 -3.69 9.06
N ALA A 104 15.98 -3.75 10.31
CA ALA A 104 16.32 -2.75 11.31
C ALA A 104 17.85 -2.65 11.53
N ALA A 105 18.54 -3.79 11.66
CA ALA A 105 19.98 -3.85 11.82
C ALA A 105 20.74 -3.39 10.56
N MET A 106 20.17 -3.61 9.38
CA MET A 106 20.68 -3.07 8.12
C MET A 106 20.66 -1.54 8.14
N HIS A 107 19.54 -0.90 8.49
CA HIS A 107 19.46 0.56 8.60
C HIS A 107 20.36 1.13 9.70
N ALA A 108 20.45 0.46 10.86
CA ALA A 108 21.34 0.88 11.93
C ALA A 108 22.82 0.88 11.49
N ARG A 109 23.24 -0.10 10.68
CA ARG A 109 24.60 -0.15 10.10
C ARG A 109 24.87 0.97 9.09
N GLU A 110 23.83 1.54 8.48
CA GLU A 110 23.92 2.71 7.61
C GLU A 110 23.94 4.03 8.41
N GLY A 111 23.92 3.97 9.75
CA GLY A 111 23.89 5.15 10.61
C GLY A 111 22.50 5.78 10.77
N LYS A 112 21.44 5.12 10.28
CA LYS A 112 20.06 5.61 10.41
C LYS A 112 19.53 5.33 11.82
N PRO A 113 18.94 6.32 12.52
CA PRO A 113 18.34 6.09 13.83
C PRO A 113 17.14 5.15 13.76
N VAL A 114 17.17 4.09 14.58
CA VAL A 114 16.08 3.11 14.70
C VAL A 114 15.44 3.22 16.07
N GLN A 115 14.13 3.46 16.10
CA GLN A 115 13.33 3.42 17.31
C GLN A 115 12.65 2.05 17.39
N LYS A 116 12.72 1.40 18.56
CA LYS A 116 12.06 0.11 18.79
C LYS A 116 11.03 0.22 19.90
N HIS A 117 9.88 -0.42 19.70
CA HIS A 117 8.84 -0.56 20.72
C HIS A 117 8.01 -1.81 20.41
N THR A 118 7.18 -2.23 21.37
CA THR A 118 6.32 -3.39 21.19
C THR A 118 4.97 -2.97 20.63
N VAL A 119 4.43 -3.75 19.68
CA VAL A 119 3.07 -3.60 19.16
C VAL A 119 2.34 -4.94 19.19
N GLN A 120 1.01 -4.89 19.18
CA GLN A 120 0.20 -6.08 18.98
C GLN A 120 0.41 -6.61 17.56
N GLN A 121 0.62 -7.91 17.43
CA GLN A 121 0.67 -8.64 16.18
C GLN A 121 -0.55 -9.56 16.06
N TYR A 122 -1.03 -9.71 14.84
CA TYR A 122 -2.10 -10.63 14.46
C TYR A 122 -1.66 -11.51 13.29
N THR A 123 -2.35 -12.63 13.09
CA THR A 123 -2.33 -13.32 11.80
C THR A 123 -3.42 -12.75 10.88
N LEU A 124 -3.21 -12.75 9.56
CA LEU A 124 -4.28 -12.39 8.61
C LEU A 124 -5.50 -13.29 8.78
N THR A 125 -5.27 -14.57 9.09
CA THR A 125 -6.33 -15.55 9.33
C THR A 125 -7.24 -15.12 10.48
N ASP A 126 -6.68 -14.76 11.64
CA ASP A 126 -7.46 -14.33 12.80
C ASP A 126 -8.27 -13.06 12.51
N LEU A 127 -7.63 -12.08 11.86
CA LEU A 127 -8.30 -10.83 11.47
C LEU A 127 -9.46 -11.09 10.49
N LEU A 128 -9.26 -11.97 9.51
CA LEU A 128 -10.29 -12.33 8.55
C LEU A 128 -11.42 -13.12 9.19
N LEU A 129 -11.13 -14.04 10.11
CA LEU A 129 -12.18 -14.72 10.89
C LEU A 129 -13.08 -13.75 11.64
N GLN A 130 -12.50 -12.68 12.17
CA GLN A 130 -13.23 -11.67 12.93
C GLN A 130 -14.02 -10.70 12.04
N HIS A 131 -13.40 -10.20 10.97
CA HIS A 131 -13.93 -9.05 10.22
C HIS A 131 -14.55 -9.42 8.87
N ARG A 132 -14.13 -10.52 8.27
CA ARG A 132 -14.58 -10.98 6.94
C ARG A 132 -14.52 -12.51 6.83
N PRO A 133 -15.25 -13.26 7.69
CA PRO A 133 -15.16 -14.72 7.70
C PRO A 133 -15.72 -15.38 6.42
N ASN A 134 -16.54 -14.64 5.68
CA ASN A 134 -17.18 -15.05 4.44
C ASN A 134 -17.06 -13.96 3.37
N GLY A 135 -17.23 -14.37 2.11
CA GLY A 135 -17.23 -13.47 0.96
C GLY A 135 -15.85 -13.30 0.34
N GLU A 136 -15.83 -12.66 -0.82
CA GLU A 136 -14.63 -12.55 -1.64
C GLU A 136 -13.67 -11.49 -1.10
N ILE A 137 -12.37 -11.78 -1.24
CA ILE A 137 -11.26 -10.87 -1.02
C ILE A 137 -10.67 -10.62 -2.40
N HIS A 138 -10.72 -9.38 -2.87
CA HIS A 138 -10.36 -9.07 -4.24
C HIS A 138 -8.90 -8.61 -4.35
N LEU A 139 -8.39 -7.97 -3.30
CA LEU A 139 -7.04 -7.45 -3.23
C LEU A 139 -6.42 -7.72 -1.86
N LEU A 140 -5.19 -8.19 -1.84
CA LEU A 140 -4.28 -8.14 -0.70
C LEU A 140 -3.03 -7.36 -1.12
N SER A 141 -2.84 -6.18 -0.53
CA SER A 141 -1.64 -5.35 -0.66
C SER A 141 -0.78 -5.54 0.58
N VAL A 142 0.51 -5.82 0.40
CA VAL A 142 1.47 -6.06 1.49
C VAL A 142 2.75 -5.26 1.22
N ASP A 143 3.02 -4.30 2.07
CA ASP A 143 4.25 -3.50 2.08
C ASP A 143 4.67 -3.34 3.55
N VAL A 144 5.51 -4.24 4.04
CA VAL A 144 5.91 -4.30 5.46
C VAL A 144 7.43 -4.26 5.64
N GLU A 145 8.11 -3.76 4.61
CA GLU A 145 9.54 -3.49 4.57
C GLU A 145 10.36 -4.72 5.04
N GLY A 146 10.22 -5.84 4.33
CA GLY A 146 11.02 -7.06 4.52
C GLY A 146 10.45 -8.11 5.48
N ALA A 147 9.16 -8.01 5.83
CA ALA A 147 8.44 -8.97 6.65
C ALA A 147 7.33 -9.73 5.88
N GLU A 148 7.35 -9.67 4.54
CA GLU A 148 6.29 -10.16 3.65
C GLU A 148 6.05 -11.67 3.84
N LEU A 149 7.12 -12.46 4.01
CA LEU A 149 7.02 -13.89 4.27
C LEU A 149 6.20 -14.19 5.53
N ALA A 150 6.43 -13.44 6.61
CA ALA A 150 5.71 -13.65 7.86
C ALA A 150 4.22 -13.34 7.72
N VAL A 151 3.88 -12.28 6.97
CA VAL A 151 2.48 -11.94 6.63
C VAL A 151 1.81 -13.08 5.85
N LEU A 152 2.49 -13.61 4.83
CA LEU A 152 1.97 -14.72 4.04
C LEU A 152 1.77 -15.99 4.87
N GLN A 153 2.71 -16.33 5.74
CA GLN A 153 2.59 -17.47 6.65
C GLN A 153 1.43 -17.33 7.66
N GLY A 154 1.02 -16.10 7.96
CA GLY A 154 -0.16 -15.81 8.79
C GLY A 154 -1.51 -15.97 8.09
N LEU A 155 -1.53 -16.28 6.79
CA LEU A 155 -2.75 -16.43 6.00
C LEU A 155 -3.00 -17.90 5.64
N ASP A 156 -4.12 -18.44 6.11
CA ASP A 156 -4.67 -19.71 5.62
C ASP A 156 -5.24 -19.50 4.21
N ARG A 157 -4.37 -19.67 3.22
CA ARG A 157 -4.69 -19.54 1.80
C ARG A 157 -5.51 -20.70 1.23
N THR A 158 -5.84 -21.71 2.04
CA THR A 158 -6.83 -22.73 1.64
C THR A 158 -8.26 -22.25 1.90
N ARG A 159 -8.41 -21.31 2.83
CA ARG A 159 -9.70 -20.74 3.24
C ARG A 159 -9.94 -19.35 2.68
N PHE A 160 -8.93 -18.48 2.77
CA PHE A 160 -9.03 -17.08 2.36
C PHE A 160 -8.21 -16.85 1.10
N ARG A 161 -8.90 -16.58 -0.02
CA ARG A 161 -8.32 -16.51 -1.37
C ARG A 161 -8.45 -15.09 -1.96
N PRO A 162 -7.51 -14.17 -1.69
CA PRO A 162 -7.40 -12.94 -2.46
C PRO A 162 -7.33 -13.21 -3.97
N TRP A 163 -8.08 -12.47 -4.79
CA TRP A 163 -7.99 -12.62 -6.25
C TRP A 163 -6.64 -12.13 -6.79
N LEU A 164 -6.22 -10.95 -6.31
CA LEU A 164 -4.98 -10.28 -6.63
C LEU A 164 -4.17 -10.06 -5.35
N ILE A 165 -2.89 -10.42 -5.38
CA ILE A 165 -1.92 -10.09 -4.33
C ILE A 165 -0.83 -9.20 -4.91
N VAL A 166 -0.53 -8.12 -4.21
CA VAL A 166 0.55 -7.18 -4.53
C VAL A 166 1.49 -7.14 -3.33
N LEU A 167 2.77 -7.45 -3.55
CA LEU A 167 3.78 -7.41 -2.48
C LEU A 167 4.96 -6.55 -2.90
N GLU A 168 5.49 -5.75 -1.97
CA GLU A 168 6.82 -5.18 -2.11
C GLU A 168 7.84 -6.32 -2.24
N SER A 169 8.75 -6.21 -3.21
CA SER A 169 9.65 -7.29 -3.62
C SER A 169 11.10 -6.86 -3.73
N THR A 170 11.42 -5.70 -3.14
CA THR A 170 12.75 -5.12 -3.07
C THR A 170 13.15 -4.83 -1.63
N LEU A 171 14.46 -4.79 -1.38
CA LEU A 171 14.95 -4.33 -0.09
C LEU A 171 14.58 -2.85 0.13
N PRO A 172 14.33 -2.44 1.38
CA PRO A 172 13.99 -1.07 1.73
C PRO A 172 14.93 -0.05 1.10
N ASN A 173 14.38 0.84 0.27
CA ASN A 173 15.09 1.94 -0.41
C ASN A 173 16.20 1.48 -1.37
N ARG A 174 16.04 0.31 -1.98
CA ARG A 174 17.07 -0.34 -2.81
C ARG A 174 16.44 -1.08 -3.98
N PRO A 175 17.12 -1.19 -5.14
CA PRO A 175 16.61 -1.94 -6.29
C PRO A 175 16.83 -3.46 -6.18
N GLN A 176 17.56 -3.94 -5.18
CA GLN A 176 17.82 -5.37 -4.99
C GLN A 176 16.54 -6.07 -4.56
N THR A 177 16.19 -7.16 -5.23
CA THR A 177 14.97 -7.93 -4.98
C THR A 177 15.12 -8.85 -3.76
N ASN A 178 14.02 -9.11 -3.04
CA ASN A 178 13.96 -10.05 -1.91
C ASN A 178 12.86 -11.12 -2.06
N PHE A 179 12.19 -11.20 -3.22
CA PHE A 179 11.04 -12.10 -3.40
C PHE A 179 11.39 -13.59 -3.38
N ASP A 180 12.66 -13.97 -3.58
CA ASP A 180 13.10 -15.37 -3.49
C ASP A 180 12.77 -15.99 -2.12
N GLU A 181 12.65 -15.16 -1.07
CA GLU A 181 12.31 -15.58 0.28
C GLU A 181 10.86 -16.05 0.44
N TRP A 182 9.93 -15.54 -0.38
CA TRP A 182 8.49 -15.75 -0.19
C TRP A 182 7.71 -16.20 -1.43
N GLU A 183 8.21 -15.96 -2.64
CA GLU A 183 7.52 -16.34 -3.89
C GLU A 183 7.20 -17.83 -4.00
N PRO A 184 8.10 -18.78 -3.64
CA PRO A 184 7.80 -20.20 -3.72
C PRO A 184 6.53 -20.60 -2.95
N GLU A 185 6.22 -19.89 -1.86
CA GLU A 185 5.03 -20.16 -1.05
C GLU A 185 3.72 -19.74 -1.75
N LEU A 186 3.74 -18.63 -2.49
CA LEU A 186 2.60 -18.20 -3.32
C LEU A 186 2.38 -19.15 -4.49
N LEU A 187 3.45 -19.46 -5.25
CA LEU A 187 3.36 -20.33 -6.42
C LEU A 187 2.83 -21.73 -6.04
N ARG A 188 3.31 -22.30 -4.93
CA ARG A 188 2.85 -23.60 -4.42
C ARG A 188 1.39 -23.58 -3.99
N THR A 189 0.83 -22.42 -3.64
CA THR A 189 -0.56 -22.28 -3.20
C THR A 189 -1.50 -21.77 -4.28
N GLY A 190 -1.13 -21.95 -5.55
CA GLY A 190 -2.03 -21.70 -6.68
C GLY A 190 -2.19 -20.22 -7.00
N TYR A 191 -1.11 -19.45 -6.90
CA TYR A 191 -1.00 -18.10 -7.42
C TYR A 191 0.02 -18.06 -8.55
N ASP A 192 -0.27 -17.31 -9.60
CA ASP A 192 0.62 -17.14 -10.72
C ASP A 192 1.18 -15.71 -10.73
N PHE A 193 2.50 -15.58 -10.89
CA PHE A 193 3.14 -14.29 -11.11
C PHE A 193 2.67 -13.67 -12.43
N VAL A 194 2.30 -12.39 -12.41
CA VAL A 194 1.75 -11.70 -13.60
C VAL A 194 2.48 -10.42 -13.97
N TYR A 195 3.08 -9.70 -13.01
CA TYR A 195 3.71 -8.40 -13.29
C TYR A 195 4.71 -8.01 -12.20
N PHE A 196 5.77 -7.31 -12.60
CA PHE A 196 6.75 -6.69 -11.72
C PHE A 196 6.99 -5.26 -12.21
N ASP A 197 6.77 -4.27 -11.34
CA ASP A 197 6.90 -2.84 -11.68
C ASP A 197 8.28 -2.25 -11.33
N ALA A 198 9.25 -3.12 -11.03
CA ALA A 198 10.57 -2.82 -10.46
C ALA A 198 10.63 -2.58 -8.93
N VAL A 199 9.49 -2.61 -8.24
CA VAL A 199 9.38 -2.51 -6.76
C VAL A 199 8.46 -3.61 -6.22
N ASN A 200 7.26 -3.73 -6.76
CA ASN A 200 6.21 -4.65 -6.35
C ASN A 200 5.98 -5.75 -7.38
N ARG A 201 5.68 -6.95 -6.88
CA ARG A 201 5.23 -8.09 -7.70
C ARG A 201 3.76 -8.35 -7.48
N PHE A 202 3.10 -8.70 -8.58
CA PHE A 202 1.67 -8.95 -8.66
C PHE A 202 1.43 -10.43 -8.95
N TYR A 203 0.49 -11.01 -8.23
CA TYR A 203 0.11 -12.41 -8.32
C TYR A 203 -1.40 -12.56 -8.42
N VAL A 204 -1.85 -13.42 -9.33
CA VAL A 204 -3.27 -13.70 -9.53
C VAL A 204 -3.58 -15.12 -9.09
N ALA A 205 -4.66 -15.29 -8.32
CA ALA A 205 -5.17 -16.61 -7.95
C ALA A 205 -5.56 -17.41 -9.20
N GLN A 206 -5.24 -18.70 -9.25
CA GLN A 206 -5.52 -19.55 -10.42
C GLN A 206 -7.01 -19.64 -10.77
N GLU A 207 -7.89 -19.48 -9.78
CA GLU A 207 -9.34 -19.42 -9.96
C GLU A 207 -9.81 -18.14 -10.69
N HIS A 208 -8.96 -17.11 -10.73
CA HIS A 208 -9.19 -15.81 -11.38
C HIS A 208 -8.22 -15.56 -12.54
N ALA A 209 -7.84 -16.62 -13.27
CA ALA A 209 -6.86 -16.53 -14.34
C ALA A 209 -7.23 -15.54 -15.47
N GLU A 210 -8.52 -15.18 -15.60
CA GLU A 210 -8.99 -14.12 -16.49
C GLU A 210 -8.36 -12.76 -16.20
N LEU A 211 -7.94 -12.49 -14.95
CA LEU A 211 -7.34 -11.20 -14.58
C LEU A 211 -5.93 -11.01 -15.16
N LYS A 212 -5.24 -12.09 -15.53
CA LYS A 212 -3.86 -12.05 -16.07
C LYS A 212 -3.75 -11.17 -17.32
N GLN A 213 -4.81 -11.08 -18.11
CA GLN A 213 -4.82 -10.27 -19.33
C GLN A 213 -4.58 -8.78 -19.07
N TYR A 214 -4.88 -8.29 -17.86
CA TYR A 214 -4.70 -6.90 -17.47
C TYR A 214 -3.27 -6.55 -17.05
N PHE A 215 -2.32 -7.47 -17.18
CA PHE A 215 -0.94 -7.30 -16.74
C PHE A 215 0.08 -7.39 -17.91
N GLN A 216 -0.39 -7.31 -19.15
CA GLN A 216 0.44 -7.46 -20.36
C GLN A 216 1.37 -6.26 -20.63
N HIS A 217 1.08 -5.10 -20.05
CA HIS A 217 1.85 -3.88 -20.24
C HIS A 217 1.80 -3.00 -18.98
N PRO A 218 2.79 -2.12 -18.78
CA PRO A 218 2.75 -1.13 -17.71
C PRO A 218 1.57 -0.15 -17.88
N PRO A 219 1.33 0.72 -16.88
CA PRO A 219 0.41 1.84 -17.02
C PRO A 219 0.74 2.68 -18.26
N CYS A 220 -0.29 3.04 -19.01
CA CYS A 220 -0.17 3.65 -20.32
C CYS A 220 -1.34 4.60 -20.61
N VAL A 221 -1.34 5.18 -21.82
CA VAL A 221 -2.37 6.15 -22.25
C VAL A 221 -3.80 5.60 -22.23
N TRP A 222 -3.96 4.27 -22.25
CA TRP A 222 -5.26 3.62 -22.22
C TRP A 222 -5.88 3.53 -20.82
N ASP A 223 -5.09 3.75 -19.77
CA ASP A 223 -5.56 3.70 -18.38
C ASP A 223 -6.25 5.02 -17.95
N ASN A 224 -6.15 6.08 -18.76
CA ASN A 224 -6.85 7.37 -18.57
C ASN A 224 -6.73 7.93 -17.13
N PHE A 225 -5.50 8.04 -16.64
CA PHE A 225 -5.20 8.55 -15.30
C PHE A 225 -4.41 9.85 -15.29
N VAL A 226 -4.42 10.53 -14.14
CA VAL A 226 -3.55 11.66 -13.81
C VAL A 226 -2.90 11.40 -12.46
N ASP A 227 -1.59 11.65 -12.36
CA ASP A 227 -0.85 11.58 -11.11
C ASP A 227 -1.34 12.67 -10.14
N TYR A 228 -1.80 12.27 -8.95
CA TYR A 228 -2.26 13.19 -7.91
C TYR A 228 -1.18 14.22 -7.52
N ARG A 229 0.10 13.83 -7.51
CA ARG A 229 1.23 14.71 -7.19
C ARG A 229 1.38 15.81 -8.23
N LEU A 230 1.14 15.50 -9.50
CA LEU A 230 1.12 16.49 -10.58
C LEU A 230 -0.02 17.50 -10.37
N VAL A 231 -1.20 17.03 -10.00
CA VAL A 231 -2.34 17.91 -9.71
C VAL A 231 -2.03 18.83 -8.52
N GLN A 232 -1.48 18.31 -7.43
CA GLN A 232 -1.07 19.10 -6.27
C GLN A 232 0.00 20.15 -6.63
N ALA A 233 0.99 19.76 -7.44
CA ALA A 233 2.04 20.68 -7.90
C ALA A 233 1.45 21.81 -8.75
N GLN A 234 0.53 21.51 -9.66
CA GLN A 234 -0.15 22.51 -10.49
C GLN A 234 -1.00 23.47 -9.65
N GLN A 235 -1.75 22.96 -8.66
CA GLN A 235 -2.53 23.79 -7.75
C GLN A 235 -1.64 24.71 -6.92
N THR A 236 -0.53 24.19 -6.40
CA THR A 236 0.46 24.96 -5.64
C THR A 236 1.08 26.06 -6.50
N ALA A 237 1.48 25.73 -7.73
CA ALA A 237 2.03 26.69 -8.68
C ALA A 237 1.03 27.79 -9.04
N ALA A 238 -0.23 27.43 -9.28
CA ALA A 238 -1.29 28.40 -9.55
C ALA A 238 -1.52 29.36 -8.37
N LYS A 239 -1.54 28.84 -7.14
CA LYS A 239 -1.67 29.65 -5.93
C LYS A 239 -0.49 30.62 -5.77
N ALA A 240 0.74 30.13 -5.93
CA ALA A 240 1.94 30.96 -5.84
C ALA A 240 1.98 32.05 -6.92
N GLN A 241 1.54 31.74 -8.14
CA GLN A 241 1.41 32.73 -9.23
C GLN A 241 0.38 33.81 -8.90
N ALA A 242 -0.76 33.44 -8.32
CA ALA A 242 -1.78 34.38 -7.89
C ALA A 242 -1.28 35.32 -6.77
N GLU A 243 -0.61 34.77 -5.75
CA GLU A 243 -0.01 35.55 -4.66
C GLU A 243 1.08 36.51 -5.18
N LEU A 244 1.93 36.05 -6.09
CA LEU A 244 2.95 36.89 -6.72
C LEU A 244 2.33 38.03 -7.53
N ALA A 245 1.26 37.77 -8.28
CA ALA A 245 0.55 38.80 -9.04
C ALA A 245 -0.06 39.86 -8.11
N GLN A 246 -0.64 39.43 -6.99
CA GLN A 246 -1.19 40.32 -5.97
C GLN A 246 -0.11 41.19 -5.32
N LEU A 247 1.02 40.59 -4.93
CA LEU A 247 2.16 41.33 -4.36
C LEU A 247 2.72 42.36 -5.35
N LYS A 248 2.88 42.00 -6.63
CA LYS A 248 3.31 42.93 -7.68
C LYS A 248 2.33 44.09 -7.86
N ALA A 249 1.03 43.84 -7.81
CA ALA A 249 0.02 44.88 -7.90
C ALA A 249 0.07 45.84 -6.69
N THR A 250 0.24 45.30 -5.48
CA THR A 250 0.39 46.10 -4.25
C THR A 250 1.67 46.95 -4.30
N LEU A 251 2.79 46.37 -4.73
CA LEU A 251 4.06 47.09 -4.81
C LEU A 251 4.01 48.25 -5.81
N ARG A 252 3.32 48.07 -6.95
CA ARG A 252 3.07 49.15 -7.91
C ARG A 252 2.29 50.30 -7.27
N LYS A 253 1.20 50.00 -6.56
CA LYS A 253 0.38 51.02 -5.85
C LYS A 253 1.14 51.76 -4.75
N LEU A 254 2.13 51.14 -4.12
CA LEU A 254 2.96 51.77 -3.08
C LEU A 254 4.12 52.58 -3.68
N SER A 255 4.44 52.37 -4.95
CA SER A 255 5.51 53.07 -5.67
C SER A 255 4.98 54.28 -6.47
N GLU A 256 3.66 54.47 -6.49
CA GLU A 256 2.93 55.62 -7.05
C GLU A 256 2.57 56.60 -5.93
#